data_AF-A0A7L0R7Z0-F1
#
_entry.id   AF-A0A7L0R7Z0-F1
#
_cell.length_a   1.000
_cell.length_b   1.000
_cell.length_c   1.000
_cell.angle_alpha   90.00
_cell.angle_beta   90.00
_cell.angle_gamma   90.00
#
_symmetry.space_group_name_H-M   'P 1'
#
loop_
_entity.id
_entity.type
_entity.pdbx_description
1 polymer ?
#
loop_
_entity_poly.entity_id
_entity_poly.type
_entity_poly.pdbx_seq_one_letter_code
_entity_poly.pdbx_strand_id
1 'polypeptide(L)'
;FSAFSYRYRVLNASAIPEGQFMDNKKASEKLLGSIDVDHTQYRFGHTKVFFKAGLIGVLEEMRDEKLAAIMTMIQARSRGFLMRVEYQRMVERRDSIFCIQYNVRAFMNVKHWPWMKLFFKIKPLLKSAESEKEMANMKQEFEKTKEELAKSEAKRKELEEKMVALVQEKNDLQLQVQAEADSLADAEERCDQLIKNKIQLEAKIKELTERAEEEEEINAELTAKKRKLEDECSELKKDIDDLELTLAKVEKEKHATENKVKNLTEEMAALDETIAKLTKEKKALQEAHQQTLDDLQVEEDKVNTLTKAKTKLEQQVDDVSTQTKSRNSTGMESKLAGRALMVLLCLAGRVPGAREETAHGPGESEEATAAALRKKHADSTAELGEQIDNLQRVKQKLEKEKSELKMEIDDLASNMESVSKAKANLEKMCRTLEDQLSELKTKDEQNQRMINDLNTQRARLQTESGEFSRQVEEKDALISQLSRGKQGFTQQIEELKRHLEEEIK
;
A
#
# COMPACT_ATOMS: atom_id res chain seq x y z
N PHE A 1 -45.29 4.31 23.17
CA PHE A 1 -46.61 4.88 22.79
C PHE A 1 -47.55 3.84 22.20
N SER A 2 -47.23 3.20 21.07
CA SER A 2 -48.11 2.19 20.42
C SER A 2 -48.63 1.07 21.35
N ALA A 3 -47.75 0.45 22.14
CA ALA A 3 -48.16 -0.60 23.09
C ALA A 3 -49.10 -0.08 24.19
N PHE A 4 -48.93 1.18 24.62
CA PHE A 4 -49.75 1.81 25.65
C PHE A 4 -51.14 2.18 25.09
N SER A 5 -51.19 2.86 23.94
CA SER A 5 -52.44 3.25 23.31
C SER A 5 -53.29 2.04 22.93
N TYR A 6 -52.68 0.94 22.48
CA TYR A 6 -53.39 -0.31 22.20
C TYR A 6 -53.95 -0.97 23.47
N ARG A 7 -53.12 -1.13 24.51
CA ARG A 7 -53.48 -1.85 25.74
C ARG A 7 -54.61 -1.19 26.52
N TYR A 8 -54.58 0.13 26.64
CA TYR A 8 -55.51 0.89 27.49
C TYR A 8 -56.69 1.50 26.71
N ARG A 9 -56.78 1.28 25.40
CA ARG A 9 -57.92 1.76 24.58
C ARG A 9 -59.27 1.35 25.14
N VAL A 10 -59.35 0.18 25.78
CA VAL A 10 -60.58 -0.36 26.38
C VAL A 10 -61.12 0.50 27.54
N LEU A 11 -60.27 1.32 28.18
CA LEU A 11 -60.69 2.22 29.24
C LEU A 11 -61.64 3.32 28.71
N ASN A 12 -61.34 3.83 27.52
CA ASN A 12 -62.18 4.80 26.83
C ASN A 12 -62.02 4.70 25.31
N ALA A 13 -62.88 3.89 24.68
CA ALA A 13 -62.84 3.67 23.24
C ALA A 13 -63.18 4.94 22.44
N SER A 14 -63.98 5.86 23.00
CA SER A 14 -64.37 7.11 22.36
C SER A 14 -63.23 8.13 22.26
N ALA A 15 -62.17 7.98 23.07
CA ALA A 15 -61.01 8.86 23.02
C ALA A 15 -60.17 8.69 21.74
N ILE A 16 -60.26 7.53 21.07
CA ILE A 16 -59.53 7.21 19.83
C ILE A 16 -60.55 6.70 18.79
N PRO A 17 -61.04 7.58 17.88
CA PRO A 17 -62.02 7.21 16.85
C PRO A 17 -61.52 6.06 15.97
N GLU A 18 -62.39 5.08 15.68
CA GLU A 18 -62.07 4.00 14.75
C GLU A 18 -62.00 4.52 13.29
N GLY A 19 -60.93 4.14 12.58
CA GLY A 19 -60.77 4.44 11.14
C GLY A 19 -60.00 5.73 10.79
N GLN A 20 -59.68 6.58 11.76
CA GLN A 20 -58.80 7.75 11.53
C GLN A 20 -57.38 7.45 12.01
N PHE A 21 -56.39 7.61 11.13
CA PHE A 21 -54.99 7.50 11.51
C PHE A 21 -54.63 8.65 12.47
N MET A 22 -54.30 8.31 13.71
CA MET A 22 -53.85 9.25 14.73
C MET A 22 -52.45 8.86 15.18
N ASP A 23 -51.57 9.85 15.28
CA ASP A 23 -50.22 9.63 15.81
C ASP A 23 -50.27 8.99 17.21
N ASN A 24 -49.47 7.95 17.42
CA ASN A 24 -49.50 7.11 18.62
C ASN A 24 -49.22 7.91 19.90
N LYS A 25 -48.42 8.97 19.82
CA LYS A 25 -48.17 9.88 20.94
C LYS A 25 -49.41 10.69 21.28
N LYS A 26 -50.02 11.36 20.29
CA LYS A 26 -51.27 12.12 20.45
C LYS A 26 -52.44 11.24 20.91
N ALA A 27 -52.52 10.00 20.42
CA ALA A 27 -53.51 9.03 20.86
C ALA A 27 -53.35 8.66 22.34
N SER A 28 -52.09 8.46 22.79
CA SER A 28 -51.80 8.19 24.20
C SER A 28 -52.07 9.41 25.09
N GLU A 29 -51.80 10.63 24.61
CA GLU A 29 -52.10 11.89 25.29
C GLU A 29 -53.61 12.08 25.48
N LYS A 30 -54.41 11.90 24.43
CA LYS A 30 -55.87 11.97 24.51
C LYS A 30 -56.46 10.89 25.41
N LEU A 31 -55.93 9.67 25.33
CA LEU A 31 -56.41 8.57 26.16
C LEU A 31 -56.15 8.84 27.65
N LEU A 32 -54.93 9.20 28.05
CA LEU A 32 -54.60 9.53 29.43
C LEU A 32 -55.29 10.80 29.93
N GLY A 33 -55.53 11.78 29.04
CA GLY A 33 -56.32 12.97 29.36
C GLY A 33 -57.82 12.70 29.52
N SER A 34 -58.32 11.59 28.98
CA SER A 34 -59.73 11.19 29.07
C SER A 34 -60.04 10.30 30.28
N ILE A 35 -59.01 9.84 30.98
CA ILE A 35 -59.11 8.97 32.16
C ILE A 35 -58.83 9.85 33.39
N ASP A 36 -59.60 9.65 34.45
CA ASP A 36 -59.45 10.39 35.71
C ASP A 36 -58.23 9.89 36.50
N VAL A 37 -57.05 10.36 36.09
CA VAL A 37 -55.75 10.06 36.73
C VAL A 37 -54.98 11.34 36.99
N ASP A 38 -54.19 11.35 38.07
CA ASP A 38 -53.32 12.48 38.41
C ASP A 38 -52.27 12.72 37.32
N HIS A 39 -52.42 13.83 36.60
CA HIS A 39 -51.54 14.23 35.49
C HIS A 39 -50.10 14.57 35.93
N THR A 40 -49.83 14.68 37.23
CA THR A 40 -48.46 14.88 37.75
C THR A 40 -47.66 13.57 37.88
N GLN A 41 -48.33 12.42 37.73
CA GLN A 41 -47.74 11.09 37.92
C GLN A 41 -47.20 10.44 36.65
N TYR A 42 -47.36 11.08 35.49
CA TYR A 42 -46.77 10.61 34.24
C TYR A 42 -46.13 11.74 33.44
N ARG A 43 -45.21 11.37 32.54
CA ARG A 43 -44.55 12.30 31.60
C ARG A 43 -44.38 11.66 30.23
N PHE A 44 -44.57 12.45 29.19
CA PHE A 44 -44.39 12.02 27.80
C PHE A 44 -42.96 12.29 27.32
N GLY A 45 -42.25 11.24 26.90
CA GLY A 45 -40.99 11.34 26.18
C GLY A 45 -41.18 11.39 24.65
N HIS A 46 -40.08 11.18 23.91
CA HIS A 46 -40.11 11.12 22.45
C HIS A 46 -40.68 9.79 21.93
N THR A 47 -40.36 8.67 22.60
CA THR A 47 -40.78 7.32 22.17
C THR A 47 -41.56 6.55 23.25
N LYS A 48 -41.46 6.98 24.52
CA LYS A 48 -42.00 6.28 25.70
C LYS A 48 -42.81 7.23 26.59
N VAL A 49 -43.76 6.65 27.34
CA VAL A 49 -44.46 7.31 28.46
C VAL A 49 -43.79 6.82 29.74
N PHE A 50 -43.48 7.74 30.65
CA PHE A 50 -42.89 7.45 31.95
C PHE A 50 -43.95 7.62 33.03
N PHE A 51 -44.01 6.69 33.97
CA PHE A 51 -44.97 6.67 35.06
C PHE A 51 -44.22 6.65 36.39
N LYS A 52 -44.74 7.36 37.40
CA LYS A 52 -44.34 7.16 38.79
C LYS A 52 -44.82 5.79 39.28
N ALA A 53 -44.14 5.26 40.30
CA ALA A 53 -44.54 4.01 40.93
C ALA A 53 -46.00 4.08 41.41
N GLY A 54 -46.76 3.00 41.22
CA GLY A 54 -48.18 2.90 41.58
C GLY A 54 -49.16 3.21 40.45
N LEU A 55 -48.90 4.23 39.61
CA LEU A 55 -49.87 4.65 38.58
C LEU A 55 -50.19 3.57 37.53
N ILE A 56 -49.20 2.76 37.13
CA ILE A 56 -49.45 1.64 36.20
C ILE A 56 -50.36 0.58 36.84
N GLY A 57 -50.23 0.33 38.15
CA GLY A 57 -51.10 -0.62 38.86
C GLY A 57 -52.55 -0.17 38.83
N VAL A 58 -52.80 1.11 39.11
CA VAL A 58 -54.15 1.71 39.04
C VAL A 58 -54.72 1.64 37.60
N LEU A 59 -53.89 1.88 36.58
CA LEU A 59 -54.31 1.74 35.18
C LEU A 59 -54.65 0.29 34.79
N GLU A 60 -53.94 -0.70 35.33
CA GLU A 60 -54.29 -2.12 35.13
C GLU A 60 -55.57 -2.50 35.87
N GLU A 61 -55.77 -2.06 37.12
CA GLU A 61 -56.99 -2.35 37.89
C GLU A 61 -58.24 -1.80 37.19
N MET A 62 -58.20 -0.53 36.76
CA MET A 62 -59.30 0.07 35.98
C MET A 62 -59.57 -0.69 34.67
N ARG A 63 -58.51 -1.24 34.05
CA ARG A 63 -58.63 -1.99 32.80
C ARG A 63 -59.27 -3.35 33.05
N ASP A 64 -58.85 -4.03 34.10
CA ASP A 64 -59.35 -5.34 34.48
C ASP A 64 -60.82 -5.28 34.89
N GLU A 65 -61.26 -4.21 35.57
CA GLU A 65 -62.67 -3.98 35.86
C GLU A 65 -63.52 -3.85 34.58
N LYS A 66 -63.06 -3.06 33.60
CA LYS A 66 -63.74 -2.93 32.31
C LYS A 66 -63.76 -4.25 31.54
N LEU A 67 -62.65 -4.98 31.53
CA LEU A 67 -62.56 -6.29 30.89
C LEU A 67 -63.46 -7.32 31.58
N ALA A 68 -63.55 -7.32 32.90
CA ALA A 68 -64.44 -8.20 33.66
C ALA A 68 -65.92 -7.96 33.30
N ALA A 69 -66.33 -6.70 33.17
CA ALA A 69 -67.69 -6.36 32.72
C ALA A 69 -67.97 -6.87 31.29
N ILE A 70 -67.05 -6.65 30.35
CA ILE A 70 -67.16 -7.13 28.96
C ILE A 70 -67.21 -8.67 28.92
N MET A 71 -66.31 -9.33 29.63
CA MET A 71 -66.25 -10.79 29.71
C MET A 71 -67.53 -11.37 30.29
N THR A 72 -68.10 -10.74 31.32
CA THR A 72 -69.37 -11.17 31.90
C THR A 72 -70.52 -11.06 30.89
N MET A 73 -70.57 -9.98 30.09
CA MET A 73 -71.56 -9.84 29.01
C MET A 73 -71.40 -10.91 27.92
N ILE A 74 -70.17 -11.20 27.50
CA ILE A 74 -69.89 -12.27 26.51
C ILE A 74 -70.34 -13.61 27.07
N GLN A 75 -69.94 -13.95 28.30
CA GLN A 75 -70.33 -15.19 28.96
C GLN A 75 -71.85 -15.31 29.10
N ALA A 76 -72.55 -14.24 29.47
CA ALA A 76 -74.01 -14.23 29.56
C ALA A 76 -74.66 -14.50 28.19
N ARG A 77 -74.15 -13.90 27.11
CA ARG A 77 -74.60 -14.18 25.73
C ARG A 77 -74.35 -15.63 25.33
N SER A 78 -73.16 -16.17 25.60
CA SER A 78 -72.81 -17.57 25.29
C SER A 78 -73.66 -18.55 26.07
N ARG A 79 -73.86 -18.33 27.38
CA ARG A 79 -74.76 -19.16 28.21
C ARG A 79 -76.19 -19.09 27.70
N GLY A 80 -76.68 -17.90 27.34
CA GLY A 80 -78.01 -17.72 26.76
C GLY A 80 -78.19 -18.40 25.40
N PHE A 81 -77.17 -18.33 24.52
CA PHE A 81 -77.18 -19.05 23.24
C PHE A 81 -77.23 -20.56 23.45
N LEU A 82 -76.36 -21.09 24.30
CA LEU A 82 -76.29 -22.52 24.61
C LEU A 82 -77.63 -23.05 25.16
N MET A 83 -78.24 -22.31 26.09
CA MET A 83 -79.53 -22.70 26.67
C MET A 83 -80.69 -22.61 25.68
N ARG A 84 -80.67 -21.69 24.70
CA ARG A 84 -81.68 -21.67 23.63
C ARG A 84 -81.56 -22.85 22.69
N VAL A 85 -80.33 -23.23 22.32
CA VAL A 85 -80.09 -24.44 21.50
C VAL A 85 -80.53 -25.69 22.24
N GLU A 86 -80.19 -25.81 23.53
CA GLU A 86 -80.58 -26.98 24.32
C GLU A 86 -82.10 -27.00 24.59
N TYR A 87 -82.73 -25.85 24.84
CA TYR A 87 -84.18 -25.74 24.99
C TYR A 87 -84.91 -26.20 23.72
N GLN A 88 -84.43 -25.81 22.53
CA GLN A 88 -85.00 -26.26 21.26
C GLN A 88 -84.94 -27.80 21.16
N ARG A 89 -83.80 -28.42 21.52
CA ARG A 89 -83.69 -29.89 21.59
C ARG A 89 -84.65 -30.51 22.61
N MET A 90 -84.89 -29.86 23.75
CA MET A 90 -85.85 -30.34 24.75
C MET A 90 -87.29 -30.28 24.22
N VAL A 91 -87.67 -29.21 23.51
CA VAL A 91 -88.98 -29.07 22.87
C VAL A 91 -89.16 -30.13 21.79
N GLU A 92 -88.16 -30.32 20.93
CA GLU A 92 -88.16 -31.38 19.91
C GLU A 92 -88.30 -32.78 20.53
N ARG A 93 -87.63 -33.05 21.65
CA ARG A 93 -87.79 -34.30 22.41
C ARG A 93 -89.23 -34.46 22.93
N ARG A 94 -89.80 -33.40 23.52
CA ARG A 94 -91.18 -33.41 24.03
C ARG A 94 -92.18 -33.74 22.92
N ASP A 95 -92.06 -33.08 21.78
CA ASP A 95 -92.98 -33.29 20.65
C ASP A 95 -92.76 -34.68 20.02
N SER A 96 -91.51 -35.12 19.93
CA SER A 96 -91.17 -36.50 19.50
C SER A 96 -91.77 -37.57 20.40
N ILE A 97 -91.84 -37.35 21.72
CA ILE A 97 -92.48 -38.29 22.67
C ILE A 97 -93.95 -38.50 22.32
N PHE A 98 -94.70 -37.43 22.02
CA PHE A 98 -96.11 -37.57 21.60
C PHE A 98 -96.25 -38.38 20.32
N CYS A 99 -95.42 -38.09 19.31
CA CYS A 99 -95.38 -38.86 18.07
C CYS A 99 -95.06 -40.34 18.33
N ILE A 100 -94.05 -40.64 19.15
CA ILE A 100 -93.67 -42.02 19.49
C ILE A 100 -94.82 -42.72 20.22
N GLN A 101 -95.38 -42.12 21.27
CA GLN A 101 -96.47 -42.71 22.05
C GLN A 101 -97.70 -43.00 21.18
N TYR A 102 -98.09 -42.05 20.32
CA TYR A 102 -99.20 -42.23 19.39
C TYR A 102 -98.92 -43.34 18.39
N ASN A 103 -97.74 -43.33 17.75
CA ASN A 103 -97.36 -44.33 16.75
C ASN A 103 -97.25 -45.73 17.38
N VAL A 104 -96.71 -45.87 18.58
CA VAL A 104 -96.66 -47.17 19.30
C VAL A 104 -98.07 -47.68 19.56
N ARG A 105 -98.99 -46.82 20.02
CA ARG A 105 -100.40 -47.21 20.23
C ARG A 105 -101.09 -47.62 18.93
N ALA A 106 -100.92 -46.83 17.86
CA ALA A 106 -101.45 -47.14 16.54
C ALA A 106 -100.89 -48.46 16.00
N PHE A 107 -99.57 -48.67 16.12
CA PHE A 107 -98.92 -49.91 15.73
C PHE A 107 -99.43 -51.11 16.54
N MET A 108 -99.62 -50.98 17.85
CA MET A 108 -100.18 -52.05 18.68
C MET A 108 -101.58 -52.48 18.25
N ASN A 109 -102.40 -51.55 17.75
CA ASN A 109 -103.72 -51.86 17.20
C ASN A 109 -103.63 -52.55 15.83
N VAL A 110 -102.70 -52.10 14.98
CA VAL A 110 -102.64 -52.49 13.57
C VAL A 110 -101.73 -53.70 13.32
N LYS A 111 -100.77 -54.01 14.20
CA LYS A 111 -99.77 -55.09 14.03
C LYS A 111 -100.38 -56.47 13.81
N HIS A 112 -101.57 -56.72 14.34
CA HIS A 112 -102.27 -58.00 14.20
C HIS A 112 -103.32 -58.00 13.08
N TRP A 113 -103.61 -56.84 12.48
CA TRP A 113 -104.59 -56.68 11.42
C TRP A 113 -104.14 -57.41 10.14
N PRO A 114 -104.98 -58.28 9.54
CA PRO A 114 -104.59 -59.09 8.38
C PRO A 114 -104.04 -58.28 7.20
N TRP A 115 -104.64 -57.12 6.88
CA TRP A 115 -104.18 -56.25 5.80
C TRP A 115 -102.79 -55.64 6.04
N MET A 116 -102.45 -55.29 7.29
CA MET A 116 -101.10 -54.80 7.61
C MET A 116 -100.05 -55.91 7.51
N LYS A 117 -100.38 -57.13 7.94
CA LYS A 117 -99.49 -58.29 7.78
C LYS A 117 -99.22 -58.59 6.32
N LEU A 118 -100.23 -58.47 5.46
CA LEU A 118 -100.07 -58.60 4.01
C LEU A 118 -99.15 -57.52 3.46
N PHE A 119 -99.36 -56.25 3.84
CA PHE A 119 -98.50 -55.14 3.45
C PHE A 119 -97.04 -55.35 3.86
N PHE A 120 -96.75 -55.81 5.09
CA PHE A 120 -95.38 -56.09 5.52
C PHE A 120 -94.72 -57.25 4.76
N LYS A 121 -95.48 -58.22 4.25
CA LYS A 121 -94.95 -59.29 3.39
C LYS A 121 -94.68 -58.80 1.96
N ILE A 122 -95.48 -57.86 1.46
CA ILE A 122 -95.35 -57.32 0.09
C ILE A 122 -94.29 -56.22 0.02
N LYS A 123 -94.18 -55.36 1.04
CA LYS A 123 -93.31 -54.16 1.02
C LYS A 123 -91.83 -54.45 0.70
N PRO A 124 -91.16 -55.48 1.27
CA PRO A 124 -89.78 -55.82 0.92
C PRO A 124 -89.61 -56.39 -0.49
N LEU A 125 -90.69 -56.89 -1.10
CA LEU A 125 -90.68 -57.40 -2.47
C LEU A 125 -90.76 -56.25 -3.50
N LEU A 126 -91.05 -55.02 -3.05
CA LEU A 126 -91.04 -53.82 -3.87
C LEU A 126 -89.61 -53.27 -3.97
N LYS A 127 -88.90 -53.68 -5.03
CA LYS A 127 -87.51 -53.27 -5.32
C LYS A 127 -87.28 -51.75 -5.40
N SER A 128 -88.32 -50.95 -5.60
CA SER A 128 -88.20 -49.52 -5.88
C SER A 128 -87.64 -48.70 -4.71
N ALA A 129 -88.07 -48.96 -3.47
CA ALA A 129 -87.76 -48.07 -2.34
C ALA A 129 -86.30 -48.15 -1.85
N GLU A 130 -85.70 -49.34 -1.84
CA GLU A 130 -84.28 -49.50 -1.46
C GLU A 130 -83.35 -48.99 -2.56
N SER A 131 -83.67 -49.29 -3.82
CA SER A 131 -82.89 -48.82 -4.98
C SER A 131 -82.86 -47.30 -5.12
N GLU A 132 -83.94 -46.60 -4.76
CA GLU A 132 -84.00 -45.14 -4.82
C GLU A 132 -83.12 -44.48 -3.75
N LYS A 133 -83.07 -45.05 -2.54
CA LYS A 133 -82.21 -44.57 -1.46
C LYS A 133 -80.73 -44.80 -1.76
N GLU A 134 -80.37 -45.96 -2.30
CA GLU A 134 -79.00 -46.25 -2.74
C GLU A 134 -78.57 -45.34 -3.89
N MET A 135 -79.45 -45.09 -4.86
CA MET A 135 -79.19 -44.18 -5.97
C MET A 135 -78.99 -42.73 -5.50
N ALA A 136 -79.76 -42.28 -4.51
CA ALA A 136 -79.59 -40.94 -3.94
C ALA A 136 -78.24 -40.77 -3.23
N ASN A 137 -77.83 -41.77 -2.42
CA ASN A 137 -76.53 -41.76 -1.75
C ASN A 137 -75.38 -41.79 -2.76
N MET A 138 -75.43 -42.69 -3.75
CA MET A 138 -74.38 -42.77 -4.78
C MET A 138 -74.26 -41.48 -5.59
N LYS A 139 -75.38 -40.81 -5.91
CA LYS A 139 -75.33 -39.50 -6.59
C LYS A 139 -74.64 -38.43 -5.74
N GLN A 140 -74.91 -38.39 -4.44
CA GLN A 140 -74.28 -37.43 -3.55
C GLN A 140 -72.77 -37.69 -3.41
N GLU A 141 -72.37 -38.96 -3.26
CA GLU A 141 -70.95 -39.34 -3.18
C GLU A 141 -70.22 -39.06 -4.48
N PHE A 142 -70.86 -39.33 -5.62
CA PHE A 142 -70.31 -39.04 -6.94
C PHE A 142 -70.05 -37.54 -7.13
N GLU A 143 -71.02 -36.67 -6.81
CA GLU A 143 -70.83 -35.23 -6.98
C GLU A 143 -69.76 -34.67 -6.02
N LYS A 144 -69.72 -35.12 -4.76
CA LYS A 144 -68.64 -34.73 -3.83
C LYS A 144 -67.26 -35.12 -4.36
N THR A 145 -67.11 -36.37 -4.79
CA THR A 145 -65.84 -36.89 -5.31
C THR A 145 -65.42 -36.15 -6.57
N LYS A 146 -66.38 -35.83 -7.45
CA LYS A 146 -66.14 -35.07 -8.68
C LYS A 146 -65.70 -33.63 -8.39
N GLU A 147 -66.33 -32.95 -7.44
CA GLU A 147 -65.92 -31.61 -7.02
C GLU A 147 -64.52 -31.60 -6.38
N GLU A 148 -64.21 -32.59 -5.54
CA GLU A 148 -62.90 -32.74 -4.91
C GLU A 148 -61.80 -33.03 -5.93
N LEU A 149 -62.08 -33.91 -6.90
CA LEU A 149 -61.17 -34.20 -8.00
C LEU A 149 -60.87 -32.94 -8.83
N ALA A 150 -61.89 -32.18 -9.22
CA ALA A 150 -61.71 -30.94 -9.98
C ALA A 150 -60.87 -29.89 -9.23
N LYS A 151 -61.10 -29.74 -7.91
CA LYS A 151 -60.29 -28.85 -7.06
C LYS A 151 -58.85 -29.33 -6.94
N SER A 152 -58.62 -30.63 -6.83
CA SER A 152 -57.29 -31.24 -6.76
C SER A 152 -56.52 -31.06 -8.07
N GLU A 153 -57.16 -31.32 -9.21
CA GLU A 153 -56.56 -31.15 -10.53
C GLU A 153 -56.19 -29.69 -10.83
N ALA A 154 -57.04 -28.74 -10.44
CA ALA A 154 -56.74 -27.32 -10.58
C ALA A 154 -55.51 -26.90 -9.76
N LYS A 155 -55.44 -27.34 -8.49
CA LYS A 155 -54.27 -27.09 -7.62
C LYS A 155 -53.00 -27.76 -8.15
N ARG A 156 -53.10 -28.98 -8.69
CA ARG A 156 -51.96 -29.68 -9.28
C ARG A 156 -51.37 -28.90 -10.45
N LYS A 157 -52.22 -28.41 -11.36
CA LYS A 157 -51.78 -27.59 -12.49
C LYS A 157 -51.10 -26.29 -12.05
N GLU A 158 -51.68 -25.57 -11.10
CA GLU A 158 -51.08 -24.34 -10.57
C GLU A 158 -49.69 -24.59 -9.94
N LEU A 159 -49.53 -25.70 -9.22
CA LEU A 159 -48.25 -26.09 -8.62
C LEU A 159 -47.22 -26.54 -9.67
N GLU A 160 -47.65 -27.24 -10.71
CA GLU A 160 -46.78 -27.63 -11.84
C GLU A 160 -46.25 -26.41 -12.58
N GLU A 161 -47.10 -25.42 -12.86
CA GLU A 161 -46.68 -24.16 -13.50
C GLU A 161 -45.64 -23.41 -12.64
N LYS A 162 -45.86 -23.31 -11.33
CA LYS A 162 -44.88 -22.72 -10.39
C LYS A 162 -43.57 -23.50 -10.36
N MET A 163 -43.64 -24.83 -10.39
CA MET A 163 -42.45 -25.68 -10.39
C MET A 163 -41.64 -25.50 -11.67
N VAL A 164 -42.28 -25.38 -12.83
CA VAL A 164 -41.60 -25.09 -14.10
C VAL A 164 -40.90 -23.73 -14.05
N ALA A 165 -41.58 -22.69 -13.55
CA ALA A 165 -40.98 -21.37 -13.41
C ALA A 165 -39.73 -21.39 -12.50
N LEU A 166 -39.82 -22.05 -11.33
CA LEU A 166 -38.68 -22.18 -10.42
C LEU A 166 -37.51 -22.97 -11.02
N VAL A 167 -37.78 -24.01 -11.80
CA VAL A 167 -36.74 -24.76 -12.50
C VAL A 167 -36.05 -23.90 -13.56
N GLN A 168 -36.82 -23.06 -14.27
CA GLN A 168 -36.26 -22.14 -15.24
C GLN A 168 -35.39 -21.07 -14.58
N GLU A 169 -35.88 -20.40 -13.53
CA GLU A 169 -35.09 -19.43 -12.76
C GLU A 169 -33.80 -20.04 -12.20
N LYS A 170 -33.87 -21.28 -11.68
CA LYS A 170 -32.68 -22.00 -11.22
C LYS A 170 -31.67 -22.19 -12.34
N ASN A 171 -32.11 -22.60 -13.53
CA ASN A 171 -31.22 -22.83 -14.66
C ASN A 171 -30.59 -21.52 -15.17
N ASP A 172 -31.37 -20.43 -15.20
CA ASP A 172 -30.88 -19.11 -15.60
C ASP A 172 -29.83 -18.60 -14.61
N LEU A 173 -30.08 -18.72 -13.30
CA LEU A 173 -29.10 -18.39 -12.26
C LEU A 173 -27.85 -19.27 -12.35
N GLN A 174 -27.99 -20.56 -12.65
CA GLN A 174 -26.86 -21.46 -12.82
C GLN A 174 -25.98 -21.04 -14.02
N LEU A 175 -26.59 -20.62 -15.13
CA LEU A 175 -25.87 -20.09 -16.28
C LEU A 175 -25.16 -18.77 -15.95
N GLN A 176 -25.81 -17.88 -15.19
CA GLN A 176 -25.19 -16.62 -14.76
C GLN A 176 -23.99 -16.87 -13.84
N VAL A 177 -24.12 -17.78 -12.87
CA VAL A 177 -23.02 -18.17 -11.97
C VAL A 177 -21.85 -18.75 -12.75
N GLN A 178 -22.11 -19.57 -13.78
CA GLN A 178 -21.04 -20.11 -14.63
C GLN A 178 -20.34 -18.99 -15.41
N ALA A 179 -21.08 -18.05 -15.99
CA ALA A 179 -20.50 -16.93 -16.71
C ALA A 179 -19.67 -15.99 -15.81
N GLU A 180 -20.13 -15.75 -14.58
CA GLU A 180 -19.37 -14.99 -13.59
C GLU A 180 -18.12 -15.73 -13.12
N ALA A 181 -18.18 -17.06 -12.97
CA ALA A 181 -17.02 -17.89 -12.64
C ALA A 181 -15.96 -17.85 -13.74
N ASP A 182 -16.37 -17.94 -15.02
CA ASP A 182 -15.44 -17.85 -16.15
C ASP A 182 -14.81 -16.44 -16.22
N SER A 183 -15.60 -15.38 -16.02
CA SER A 183 -15.11 -14.00 -15.96
C SER A 183 -14.13 -13.76 -14.80
N LEU A 184 -14.39 -14.39 -13.64
CA LEU A 184 -13.50 -14.35 -12.48
C LEU A 184 -12.18 -15.05 -12.80
N ALA A 185 -12.21 -16.24 -13.42
CA ALA A 185 -11.01 -16.96 -13.83
C ALA A 185 -10.15 -16.12 -14.81
N ASP A 186 -10.78 -15.45 -15.79
CA ASP A 186 -10.08 -14.54 -16.70
C ASP A 186 -9.45 -13.33 -15.98
N ALA A 187 -10.08 -12.85 -14.89
CA ALA A 187 -9.55 -11.76 -14.07
C ALA A 187 -8.40 -12.22 -13.17
N GLU A 188 -8.49 -13.44 -12.63
CA GLU A 188 -7.44 -14.10 -11.85
C GLU A 188 -6.19 -14.31 -12.71
N GLU A 189 -6.33 -14.83 -13.94
CA GLU A 189 -5.20 -15.02 -14.85
C GLU A 189 -4.51 -13.68 -15.18
N ARG A 190 -5.29 -12.62 -15.41
CA ARG A 190 -4.77 -11.26 -15.60
C ARG A 190 -4.02 -10.75 -14.37
N CYS A 191 -4.54 -10.99 -13.16
CA CYS A 191 -3.87 -10.62 -11.92
C CYS A 191 -2.56 -11.38 -11.74
N ASP A 192 -2.55 -12.68 -11.99
CA ASP A 192 -1.34 -13.51 -11.91
C ASP A 192 -0.27 -13.05 -12.90
N GLN A 193 -0.67 -12.68 -14.11
CA GLN A 193 0.26 -12.13 -15.10
C GLN A 193 0.85 -10.79 -14.64
N LEU A 194 0.03 -9.92 -14.04
CA LEU A 194 0.50 -8.66 -13.45
C LEU A 194 1.45 -8.90 -12.27
N ILE A 195 1.18 -9.88 -11.41
CA ILE A 195 2.05 -10.27 -10.29
C ILE A 195 3.41 -10.75 -10.82
N LYS A 196 3.42 -11.62 -11.84
CA LYS A 196 4.67 -12.07 -12.49
C LYS A 196 5.47 -10.90 -13.06
N ASN A 197 4.80 -9.99 -13.77
CA ASN A 197 5.44 -8.79 -14.32
C ASN A 197 5.99 -7.87 -13.22
N LYS A 198 5.23 -7.71 -12.12
CA LYS A 198 5.66 -6.92 -10.96
C LYS A 198 6.95 -7.47 -10.35
N ILE A 199 7.02 -8.78 -10.12
CA ILE A 199 8.22 -9.44 -9.59
C ILE A 199 9.43 -9.21 -10.51
N GLN A 200 9.25 -9.30 -11.83
CA GLN A 200 10.32 -9.03 -12.80
C GLN A 200 10.78 -7.56 -12.77
N LEU A 201 9.84 -6.61 -12.62
CA LEU A 201 10.15 -5.19 -12.53
C LEU A 201 10.85 -4.85 -11.21
N GLU A 202 10.42 -5.42 -10.09
CA GLU A 202 11.08 -5.25 -8.79
C GLU A 202 12.52 -5.79 -8.83
N ALA A 203 12.75 -6.94 -9.50
CA ALA A 203 14.09 -7.47 -9.70
C ALA A 203 14.97 -6.51 -10.54
N LYS A 204 14.44 -5.96 -11.64
CA LYS A 204 15.16 -4.98 -12.48
C LYS A 204 15.47 -3.69 -11.73
N ILE A 205 14.53 -3.20 -10.91
CA ILE A 205 14.76 -2.02 -10.07
C ILE A 205 15.92 -2.29 -9.13
N LYS A 206 15.91 -3.45 -8.44
CA LYS A 206 16.97 -3.81 -7.51
C LYS A 206 18.34 -3.89 -8.18
N GLU A 207 18.44 -4.53 -9.35
CA GLU A 207 19.68 -4.60 -10.14
C GLU A 207 20.19 -3.20 -10.55
N LEU A 208 19.28 -2.33 -11.02
CA LEU A 208 19.65 -0.96 -11.42
C LEU A 208 20.05 -0.10 -10.22
N THR A 209 19.44 -0.30 -9.05
CA THR A 209 19.82 0.39 -7.82
C THR A 209 21.19 -0.05 -7.34
N GLU A 210 21.47 -1.36 -7.27
CA GLU A 210 22.79 -1.89 -6.91
C GLU A 210 23.88 -1.35 -7.86
N ARG A 211 23.61 -1.34 -9.16
CA ARG A 211 24.54 -0.77 -10.15
C ARG A 211 24.74 0.74 -10.00
N ALA A 212 23.70 1.49 -9.65
CA ALA A 212 23.83 2.93 -9.40
C ALA A 212 24.69 3.19 -8.16
N GLU A 213 24.52 2.41 -7.08
CA GLU A 213 25.34 2.50 -5.87
C GLU A 213 26.82 2.18 -6.16
N GLU A 214 27.11 1.15 -6.97
CA GLU A 214 28.48 0.83 -7.41
C GLU A 214 29.12 1.99 -8.20
N GLU A 215 28.40 2.61 -9.13
CA GLU A 215 28.90 3.75 -9.90
C GLU A 215 29.10 4.99 -9.01
N GLU A 216 28.25 5.22 -8.01
CA GLU A 216 28.44 6.28 -7.02
C GLU A 216 29.70 6.04 -6.16
N GLU A 217 29.96 4.80 -5.74
CA GLU A 217 31.19 4.43 -5.04
C GLU A 217 32.43 4.69 -5.92
N ILE A 218 32.42 4.22 -7.17
CA ILE A 218 33.51 4.45 -8.13
C ILE A 218 33.72 5.95 -8.37
N ASN A 219 32.65 6.74 -8.49
CA ASN A 219 32.76 8.17 -8.67
C ASN A 219 33.36 8.88 -7.44
N ALA A 220 32.98 8.45 -6.23
CA ALA A 220 33.59 8.94 -5.00
C ALA A 220 35.09 8.58 -4.94
N GLU A 221 35.48 7.35 -5.32
CA GLU A 221 36.88 6.95 -5.41
C GLU A 221 37.67 7.77 -6.44
N LEU A 222 37.10 7.98 -7.62
CA LEU A 222 37.72 8.79 -8.68
C LEU A 222 37.87 10.24 -8.24
N THR A 223 36.88 10.79 -7.56
CA THR A 223 36.94 12.15 -7.00
C THR A 223 38.03 12.26 -5.93
N ALA A 224 38.17 11.26 -5.06
CA ALA A 224 39.24 11.20 -4.07
C ALA A 224 40.63 11.08 -4.72
N LYS A 225 40.78 10.22 -5.74
CA LYS A 225 42.03 10.09 -6.52
C LYS A 225 42.37 11.38 -7.24
N LYS A 226 41.38 12.02 -7.88
CA LYS A 226 41.53 13.32 -8.54
C LYS A 226 42.06 14.36 -7.56
N ARG A 227 41.48 14.45 -6.35
CA ARG A 227 41.92 15.40 -5.33
C ARG A 227 43.38 15.17 -4.91
N LYS A 228 43.78 13.91 -4.72
CA LYS A 228 45.19 13.57 -4.43
C LYS A 228 46.13 13.99 -5.56
N LEU A 229 45.76 13.72 -6.81
CA LEU A 229 46.56 14.11 -7.98
C LEU A 229 46.62 15.64 -8.16
N GLU A 230 45.54 16.35 -7.83
CA GLU A 230 45.51 17.82 -7.80
C GLU A 230 46.43 18.37 -6.70
N ASP A 231 46.41 17.78 -5.51
CA ASP A 231 47.30 18.12 -4.40
C ASP A 231 48.77 17.88 -4.79
N GLU A 232 49.11 16.70 -5.32
CA GLU A 232 50.46 16.38 -5.83
C GLU A 232 50.91 17.31 -6.96
N CYS A 233 50.03 17.62 -7.92
CA CYS A 233 50.31 18.60 -8.96
C CYS A 233 50.60 19.99 -8.39
N SER A 234 49.88 20.40 -7.34
CA SER A 234 50.07 21.70 -6.70
C SER A 234 51.41 21.77 -5.94
N GLU A 235 51.82 20.68 -5.28
CA GLU A 235 53.12 20.56 -4.63
C GLU A 235 54.25 20.61 -5.66
N LEU A 236 54.17 19.82 -6.73
CA LEU A 236 55.17 19.83 -7.80
C LEU A 236 55.29 21.19 -8.48
N LYS A 237 54.18 21.92 -8.69
CA LYS A 237 54.24 23.30 -9.20
C LYS A 237 55.01 24.22 -8.26
N LYS A 238 54.78 24.10 -6.95
CA LYS A 238 55.49 24.89 -5.94
C LYS A 238 56.99 24.55 -5.93
N ASP A 239 57.34 23.27 -6.01
CA ASP A 239 58.73 22.83 -6.10
C ASP A 239 59.40 23.35 -7.38
N ILE A 240 58.68 23.39 -8.52
CA ILE A 240 59.16 24.01 -9.76
C ILE A 240 59.42 25.50 -9.55
N ASP A 241 58.47 26.24 -8.99
CA ASP A 241 58.63 27.68 -8.73
C ASP A 241 59.82 27.97 -7.81
N ASP A 242 59.99 27.17 -6.74
CA ASP A 242 61.13 27.26 -5.82
C ASP A 242 62.45 26.93 -6.54
N LEU A 243 62.47 25.91 -7.41
CA LEU A 243 63.62 25.57 -8.23
C LEU A 243 63.96 26.68 -9.24
N GLU A 244 62.98 27.29 -9.89
CA GLU A 244 63.17 28.42 -10.80
C GLU A 244 63.76 29.64 -10.06
N LEU A 245 63.29 29.93 -8.84
CA LEU A 245 63.88 30.96 -7.98
C LEU A 245 65.34 30.66 -7.62
N THR A 246 65.64 29.41 -7.25
CA THR A 246 67.03 29.01 -6.97
C THR A 246 67.90 29.06 -8.22
N LEU A 247 67.38 28.67 -9.39
CA LEU A 247 68.09 28.72 -10.66
C LEU A 247 68.40 30.16 -11.06
N ALA A 248 67.42 31.08 -10.97
CA ALA A 248 67.63 32.50 -11.20
C ALA A 248 68.69 33.10 -10.25
N LYS A 249 68.70 32.66 -8.98
CA LYS A 249 69.73 33.07 -8.01
C LYS A 249 71.11 32.56 -8.42
N VAL A 250 71.23 31.28 -8.78
CA VAL A 250 72.48 30.67 -9.25
C VAL A 250 72.95 31.31 -10.56
N GLU A 251 72.05 31.64 -11.48
CA GLU A 251 72.39 32.37 -12.71
C GLU A 251 72.93 33.77 -12.42
N LYS A 252 72.35 34.49 -11.45
CA LYS A 252 72.86 35.78 -11.00
C LYS A 252 74.24 35.65 -10.35
N GLU A 253 74.45 34.63 -9.53
CA GLU A 253 75.76 34.31 -8.94
C GLU A 253 76.78 33.93 -10.01
N LYS A 254 76.39 33.12 -10.99
CA LYS A 254 77.19 32.74 -12.16
C LYS A 254 77.58 33.98 -12.97
N HIS A 255 76.64 34.87 -13.27
CA HIS A 255 76.97 36.11 -14.00
C HIS A 255 77.93 36.99 -13.20
N ALA A 256 77.78 37.06 -11.87
CA ALA A 256 78.71 37.77 -11.01
C ALA A 256 80.11 37.14 -11.02
N THR A 257 80.23 35.80 -11.07
CA THR A 257 81.53 35.12 -11.18
C THR A 257 82.11 35.20 -12.58
N GLU A 258 81.31 35.09 -13.64
CA GLU A 258 81.72 35.32 -15.03
C GLU A 258 82.28 36.73 -15.22
N ASN A 259 81.63 37.76 -14.65
CA ASN A 259 82.15 39.13 -14.70
C ASN A 259 83.48 39.26 -13.95
N LYS A 260 83.63 38.60 -12.79
CA LYS A 260 84.93 38.56 -12.09
C LYS A 260 86.00 37.87 -12.93
N VAL A 261 85.67 36.75 -13.57
CA VAL A 261 86.58 36.03 -14.47
C VAL A 261 86.95 36.93 -15.64
N LYS A 262 86.00 37.62 -16.26
CA LYS A 262 86.23 38.52 -17.39
C LYS A 262 87.18 39.66 -17.02
N ASN A 263 86.95 40.32 -15.88
CA ASN A 263 87.85 41.35 -15.35
C ASN A 263 89.26 40.80 -15.10
N LEU A 264 89.37 39.63 -14.45
CA LEU A 264 90.67 38.99 -14.23
C LEU A 264 91.35 38.57 -15.54
N THR A 265 90.59 38.21 -16.57
CA THR A 265 91.11 37.85 -17.90
C THR A 265 91.62 39.09 -18.64
N GLU A 266 90.92 40.21 -18.52
CA GLU A 266 91.35 41.51 -19.06
C GLU A 266 92.61 42.02 -18.34
N GLU A 267 92.69 41.86 -17.01
CA GLU A 267 93.91 42.13 -16.24
C GLU A 267 95.07 41.22 -16.66
N MET A 268 94.82 39.92 -16.88
CA MET A 268 95.83 39.01 -17.41
C MET A 268 96.32 39.42 -18.80
N ALA A 269 95.43 39.82 -19.70
CA ALA A 269 95.80 40.29 -21.04
C ALA A 269 96.64 41.59 -20.98
N ALA A 270 96.33 42.50 -20.05
CA ALA A 270 97.13 43.69 -19.80
C ALA A 270 98.53 43.35 -19.25
N LEU A 271 98.62 42.35 -18.36
CA LEU A 271 99.89 41.82 -17.88
C LEU A 271 100.70 41.15 -19.02
N ASP A 272 100.04 40.40 -19.90
CA ASP A 272 100.68 39.77 -21.07
C ASP A 272 101.20 40.80 -22.08
N GLU A 273 100.48 41.91 -22.32
CA GLU A 273 100.98 43.04 -23.12
C GLU A 273 102.21 43.71 -22.47
N THR A 274 102.21 43.80 -21.14
CA THR A 274 103.34 44.37 -20.38
C THR A 274 104.56 43.45 -20.44
N ILE A 275 104.35 42.14 -20.34
CA ILE A 275 105.40 41.13 -20.55
C ILE A 275 105.92 41.20 -21.98
N ALA A 276 105.06 41.31 -22.99
CA ALA A 276 105.46 41.41 -24.39
C ALA A 276 106.33 42.65 -24.66
N LYS A 277 106.03 43.79 -24.02
CA LYS A 277 106.86 45.01 -24.07
C LYS A 277 108.25 44.79 -23.44
N LEU A 278 108.30 44.22 -22.23
CA LEU A 278 109.56 43.90 -21.55
C LEU A 278 110.40 42.88 -22.33
N THR A 279 109.74 41.95 -23.03
CA THR A 279 110.42 40.95 -23.87
C THR A 279 111.02 41.58 -25.14
N LYS A 280 110.35 42.59 -25.72
CA LYS A 280 110.90 43.41 -26.82
C LYS A 280 112.08 44.26 -26.38
N GLU A 281 112.02 44.90 -25.22
CA GLU A 281 113.15 45.64 -24.63
C GLU A 281 114.35 44.74 -24.35
N LYS A 282 114.13 43.54 -23.81
CA LYS A 282 115.18 42.55 -23.59
C LYS A 282 115.90 42.16 -24.89
N LYS A 283 115.15 42.03 -25.98
CA LYS A 283 115.70 41.66 -27.30
C LYS A 283 116.52 42.81 -27.91
N ALA A 284 116.05 44.05 -27.79
CA ALA A 284 116.79 45.25 -28.21
C ALA A 284 118.10 45.43 -27.42
N LEU A 285 118.11 45.10 -26.12
CA LEU A 285 119.31 45.13 -25.29
C LEU A 285 120.33 44.02 -25.66
N GLN A 286 119.85 42.84 -26.10
CA GLN A 286 120.74 41.78 -26.59
C GLN A 286 121.37 42.12 -27.95
N GLU A 287 120.63 42.78 -28.85
CA GLU A 287 121.14 43.24 -30.15
C GLU A 287 122.19 44.37 -29.98
N ALA A 288 121.97 45.31 -29.05
CA ALA A 288 122.96 46.33 -28.69
C ALA A 288 124.24 45.72 -28.07
N HIS A 289 124.11 44.64 -27.30
CA HIS A 289 125.27 43.94 -26.73
C HIS A 289 126.14 43.27 -27.82
N GLN A 290 125.52 42.68 -28.84
CA GLN A 290 126.23 42.03 -29.95
C GLN A 290 126.96 43.04 -30.85
N GLN A 291 126.35 44.20 -31.09
CA GLN A 291 126.98 45.31 -31.83
C GLN A 291 128.26 45.82 -31.14
N THR A 292 128.27 45.85 -29.80
CA THR A 292 129.42 46.31 -29.00
C THR A 292 130.57 45.28 -28.99
N LEU A 293 130.28 44.01 -29.23
CA LEU A 293 131.29 42.95 -29.36
C LEU A 293 132.00 42.98 -30.72
N ASP A 294 131.28 43.32 -31.80
CA ASP A 294 131.85 43.40 -33.15
C ASP A 294 132.77 44.63 -33.34
N ASP A 295 132.46 45.76 -32.67
CA ASP A 295 133.33 46.96 -32.68
C ASP A 295 134.64 46.76 -31.90
N LEU A 296 134.66 45.87 -30.90
CA LEU A 296 135.86 45.54 -30.12
C LEU A 296 136.86 44.70 -30.94
N GLN A 297 136.35 43.83 -31.82
CA GLN A 297 137.15 42.96 -32.70
C GLN A 297 137.92 43.76 -33.78
N VAL A 298 137.34 44.87 -34.26
CA VAL A 298 137.96 45.75 -35.27
C VAL A 298 139.11 46.57 -34.67
N GLU A 299 139.05 46.90 -33.38
CA GLU A 299 140.14 47.60 -32.69
C GLU A 299 141.27 46.66 -32.25
N GLU A 300 141.02 45.36 -32.03
CA GLU A 300 142.06 44.35 -31.79
C GLU A 300 142.95 44.09 -33.03
N ASP A 301 142.40 44.15 -34.25
CA ASP A 301 143.16 43.88 -35.49
C ASP A 301 144.09 45.04 -35.91
N LYS A 302 143.81 46.28 -35.50
CA LYS A 302 144.72 47.43 -35.73
C LYS A 302 145.93 47.45 -34.78
N VAL A 303 145.82 46.82 -33.60
CA VAL A 303 146.91 46.73 -32.62
C VAL A 303 147.96 45.68 -33.01
N ASN A 304 147.56 44.61 -33.71
CA ASN A 304 148.46 43.51 -34.10
C ASN A 304 149.44 43.84 -35.24
N THR A 305 149.16 44.85 -36.06
CA THR A 305 150.08 45.30 -37.13
C THR A 305 151.10 46.33 -36.62
N LEU A 306 150.79 47.11 -35.59
CA LEU A 306 151.72 48.06 -34.94
C LEU A 306 152.65 47.39 -33.92
N THR A 307 152.28 46.23 -33.38
CA THR A 307 153.09 45.46 -32.41
C THR A 307 154.26 44.69 -33.06
N LYS A 308 154.24 44.46 -34.38
CA LYS A 308 155.34 43.78 -35.11
C LYS A 308 156.52 44.70 -35.45
N ALA A 309 156.34 46.02 -35.37
CA ALA A 309 157.38 47.02 -35.67
C ALA A 309 158.13 47.56 -34.44
N LYS A 310 157.73 47.19 -33.21
CA LYS A 310 158.25 47.78 -31.97
C LYS A 310 159.23 46.90 -31.17
N THR A 311 159.26 45.58 -31.38
CA THR A 311 159.90 44.64 -30.43
C THR A 311 161.04 43.81 -31.03
N LYS A 312 161.87 44.41 -31.89
CA LYS A 312 163.13 43.80 -32.36
C LYS A 312 164.37 44.71 -32.27
N LEU A 313 164.25 45.87 -31.61
CA LEU A 313 165.36 46.74 -31.23
C LEU A 313 165.18 47.14 -29.76
N GLU A 314 165.92 46.50 -28.85
CA GLU A 314 165.91 46.60 -27.36
C GLU A 314 165.02 45.53 -26.70
N GLN A 315 165.39 44.27 -26.45
CA GLN A 315 166.66 43.59 -26.17
C GLN A 315 167.45 44.18 -24.99
N GLN A 316 167.44 43.41 -23.89
CA GLN A 316 168.26 43.45 -22.68
C GLN A 316 167.61 44.03 -21.40
N VAL A 317 167.45 43.12 -20.42
CA VAL A 317 167.80 43.29 -18.98
C VAL A 317 166.83 44.16 -18.16
N ASP A 318 166.29 43.81 -17.00
CA ASP A 318 166.42 42.71 -16.04
C ASP A 318 165.01 42.47 -15.46
N ASP A 319 164.50 41.24 -15.43
CA ASP A 319 164.70 40.25 -14.36
C ASP A 319 164.15 40.66 -12.97
N VAL A 320 163.13 39.89 -12.59
CA VAL A 320 162.73 39.50 -11.23
C VAL A 320 161.78 40.39 -10.41
N SER A 321 160.69 39.70 -10.05
CA SER A 321 159.80 39.85 -8.88
C SER A 321 158.74 40.94 -8.92
N THR A 322 157.47 40.56 -9.09
CA THR A 322 156.57 40.06 -8.04
C THR A 322 156.62 40.89 -6.77
N GLN A 323 155.55 41.62 -6.46
CA GLN A 323 154.45 41.12 -5.65
C GLN A 323 153.54 42.29 -5.23
N THR A 324 152.24 41.98 -5.21
CA THR A 324 151.28 42.47 -4.21
C THR A 324 150.89 43.94 -4.30
N LYS A 325 149.76 44.42 -3.80
CA LYS A 325 148.67 43.98 -2.92
C LYS A 325 147.64 45.11 -3.12
N SER A 326 146.33 44.97 -2.99
CA SER A 326 145.62 44.53 -1.78
C SER A 326 144.26 45.22 -1.79
N ARG A 327 143.22 44.45 -1.49
CA ARG A 327 142.13 44.76 -0.52
C ARG A 327 141.20 45.93 -0.88
N ASN A 328 139.92 45.92 -0.55
CA ASN A 328 139.12 44.98 0.23
C ASN A 328 137.65 45.43 0.18
N SER A 329 136.76 44.43 0.33
CA SER A 329 135.63 44.41 1.27
C SER A 329 134.46 45.40 1.02
N THR A 330 133.26 45.19 1.53
CA THR A 330 132.65 44.22 2.47
C THR A 330 131.13 44.30 2.22
N GLY A 331 130.36 43.22 2.34
CA GLY A 331 129.59 42.85 3.54
C GLY A 331 128.10 42.73 3.14
N MET A 332 127.43 41.56 3.25
CA MET A 332 126.72 41.00 4.43
C MET A 332 125.59 41.95 4.91
N GLU A 333 124.33 41.57 5.12
CA GLU A 333 123.79 40.37 5.78
C GLU A 333 122.23 40.35 5.77
N SER A 334 121.62 39.15 5.94
CA SER A 334 120.40 38.73 6.72
C SER A 334 119.06 39.54 6.74
N LYS A 335 117.87 39.03 7.10
CA LYS A 335 117.17 37.72 7.22
C LYS A 335 115.68 38.01 7.58
N LEU A 336 114.80 37.09 7.16
CA LEU A 336 113.44 36.71 7.57
C LEU A 336 112.62 37.36 8.72
N ALA A 337 111.29 37.28 8.51
CA ALA A 337 110.16 37.04 9.44
C ALA A 337 109.73 38.19 10.39
N GLY A 338 108.45 38.44 10.75
CA GLY A 338 107.19 37.72 10.54
C GLY A 338 106.44 37.47 11.87
N ARG A 339 105.43 38.33 12.18
CA ARG A 339 104.24 38.20 13.10
C ARG A 339 104.25 38.77 14.54
N ALA A 340 103.03 39.21 14.95
CA ALA A 340 102.41 39.43 16.30
C ALA A 340 102.13 40.92 16.67
N LEU A 341 101.03 41.41 17.33
CA LEU A 341 100.01 40.84 18.25
C LEU A 341 98.82 41.85 18.55
N MET A 342 97.60 41.34 18.88
CA MET A 342 96.56 41.77 19.90
C MET A 342 95.80 43.13 19.80
N VAL A 343 94.47 43.31 20.05
CA VAL A 343 93.59 43.08 21.25
C VAL A 343 92.06 43.26 20.95
N LEU A 344 91.21 42.46 21.63
CA LEU A 344 89.76 42.52 22.08
C LEU A 344 88.69 43.36 21.33
N LEU A 345 87.46 42.91 20.99
CA LEU A 345 86.30 42.23 21.65
C LEU A 345 85.36 43.11 22.56
N CYS A 346 84.10 43.23 22.11
CA CYS A 346 82.80 43.29 22.84
C CYS A 346 82.44 44.44 23.82
N LEU A 347 81.39 45.24 23.52
CA LEU A 347 79.99 45.11 24.00
C LEU A 347 79.15 46.41 23.84
N ALA A 348 77.91 46.21 23.35
CA ALA A 348 76.63 46.88 23.64
C ALA A 348 76.53 48.41 23.90
N GLY A 349 75.61 49.04 23.15
CA GLY A 349 74.53 49.84 23.76
C GLY A 349 74.25 51.24 23.21
N ARG A 350 73.04 51.39 22.63
CA ARG A 350 72.13 52.57 22.60
C ARG A 350 72.50 53.86 21.83
N VAL A 351 71.75 54.13 20.74
CA VAL A 351 70.69 55.17 20.55
C VAL A 351 70.83 56.47 21.39
N PRO A 352 70.55 57.72 20.91
CA PRO A 352 69.54 58.20 19.93
C PRO A 352 70.12 59.22 18.91
N GLY A 353 69.43 59.90 17.99
CA GLY A 353 68.02 60.12 17.62
C GLY A 353 68.04 61.28 16.60
N ALA A 354 67.36 61.16 15.46
CA ALA A 354 66.12 61.88 15.11
C ALA A 354 66.31 62.96 14.02
N ARG A 355 65.47 62.82 12.97
CA ARG A 355 64.88 63.87 12.09
C ARG A 355 65.83 64.69 11.19
N GLU A 356 65.46 65.15 9.99
CA GLU A 356 64.26 65.11 9.16
C GLU A 356 64.68 65.49 7.72
N GLU A 357 63.94 64.96 6.74
CA GLU A 357 63.45 65.63 5.53
C GLU A 357 64.30 66.03 4.30
N THR A 358 63.55 65.97 3.18
CA THR A 358 63.77 66.48 1.79
C THR A 358 64.67 65.63 0.89
N ALA A 359 64.38 65.44 -0.41
CA ALA A 359 63.23 65.71 -1.27
C ALA A 359 63.48 65.04 -2.64
N HIS A 360 62.38 64.82 -3.40
CA HIS A 360 62.30 64.62 -4.87
C HIS A 360 63.07 63.44 -5.48
N GLY A 361 62.42 62.43 -6.09
CA GLY A 361 61.59 62.50 -7.30
C GLY A 361 62.48 62.62 -8.56
N PRO A 362 62.16 62.05 -9.74
CA PRO A 362 60.92 61.39 -10.20
C PRO A 362 61.14 60.11 -11.07
N GLY A 363 60.04 59.49 -11.51
CA GLY A 363 59.93 58.99 -12.90
C GLY A 363 59.99 57.47 -13.16
N GLU A 364 58.89 56.98 -13.75
CA GLU A 364 58.81 55.87 -14.72
C GLU A 364 58.84 54.41 -14.21
N SER A 365 57.73 53.94 -13.61
CA SER A 365 57.32 52.50 -13.69
C SER A 365 55.90 52.17 -13.18
N GLU A 366 54.98 53.13 -13.02
CA GLU A 366 53.66 52.85 -12.39
C GLU A 366 52.52 52.56 -13.39
N GLU A 367 52.72 52.78 -14.69
CA GLU A 367 51.64 52.65 -15.68
C GLU A 367 51.46 51.20 -16.20
N ALA A 368 52.55 50.42 -16.28
CA ALA A 368 52.52 49.02 -16.70
C ALA A 368 52.02 48.07 -15.59
N THR A 369 52.36 48.35 -14.33
CA THR A 369 51.93 47.60 -13.14
C THR A 369 50.47 47.91 -12.77
N ALA A 370 50.00 49.15 -12.95
CA ALA A 370 48.59 49.51 -12.75
C ALA A 370 47.66 48.97 -13.86
N ALA A 371 48.13 48.86 -15.11
CA ALA A 371 47.35 48.27 -16.20
C ALA A 371 47.21 46.74 -16.07
N ALA A 372 48.27 46.04 -15.65
CA ALA A 372 48.22 44.60 -15.39
C ALA A 372 47.30 44.24 -14.22
N LEU A 373 47.30 45.04 -13.14
CA LEU A 373 46.38 44.88 -12.01
C LEU A 373 44.91 45.16 -12.40
N ARG A 374 44.64 46.16 -13.24
CA ARG A 374 43.28 46.43 -13.75
C ARG A 374 42.76 45.32 -14.65
N LYS A 375 43.60 44.73 -15.49
CA LYS A 375 43.23 43.58 -16.32
C LYS A 375 42.94 42.34 -15.47
N LYS A 376 43.78 42.06 -14.46
CA LYS A 376 43.55 40.95 -13.51
C LYS A 376 42.28 41.14 -12.68
N HIS A 377 41.98 42.37 -12.26
CA HIS A 377 40.72 42.69 -11.60
C HIS A 377 39.51 42.55 -12.55
N ALA A 378 39.63 42.97 -13.81
CA ALA A 378 38.56 42.82 -14.80
C ALA A 378 38.27 41.34 -15.11
N ASP A 379 39.31 40.54 -15.32
CA ASP A 379 39.19 39.09 -15.58
C ASP A 379 38.62 38.36 -14.35
N SER A 380 39.05 38.70 -13.13
CA SER A 380 38.50 38.11 -11.90
C SER A 380 37.06 38.56 -11.62
N THR A 381 36.69 39.80 -11.99
CA THR A 381 35.30 40.27 -11.89
C THR A 381 34.40 39.59 -12.93
N ALA A 382 34.93 39.28 -14.12
CA ALA A 382 34.24 38.51 -15.14
C ALA A 382 34.03 37.05 -14.73
N GLU A 383 35.04 36.39 -14.16
CA GLU A 383 34.92 35.03 -13.60
C GLU A 383 33.91 34.96 -12.44
N LEU A 384 33.91 35.95 -11.55
CA LEU A 384 32.90 36.04 -10.48
C LEU A 384 31.50 36.29 -11.05
N GLY A 385 31.37 37.08 -12.12
CA GLY A 385 30.12 37.26 -12.84
C GLY A 385 29.61 35.96 -13.45
N GLU A 386 30.49 35.18 -14.08
CA GLU A 386 30.16 33.90 -14.69
C GLU A 386 29.80 32.83 -13.63
N GLN A 387 30.47 32.84 -12.47
CA GLN A 387 30.09 32.02 -11.32
C GLN A 387 28.72 32.39 -10.76
N ILE A 388 28.39 33.69 -10.68
CA ILE A 388 27.07 34.16 -10.24
C ILE A 388 25.98 33.74 -11.23
N ASP A 389 26.22 33.87 -12.53
CA ASP A 389 25.28 33.44 -13.57
C ASP A 389 25.06 31.92 -13.54
N ASN A 390 26.12 31.13 -13.34
CA ASN A 390 26.00 29.68 -13.18
C ASN A 390 25.22 29.31 -11.91
N LEU A 391 25.47 29.98 -10.78
CA LEU A 391 24.70 29.77 -9.55
C LEU A 391 23.23 30.18 -9.71
N GLN A 392 22.92 31.25 -10.45
CA GLN A 392 21.55 31.64 -10.75
C GLN A 392 20.83 30.61 -11.63
N ARG A 393 21.50 30.02 -12.63
CA ARG A 393 20.93 28.93 -13.45
C ARG A 393 20.66 27.68 -12.62
N VAL A 394 21.61 27.27 -11.77
CA VAL A 394 21.42 26.13 -10.86
C VAL A 394 20.27 26.38 -9.90
N LYS A 395 20.17 27.59 -9.34
CA LYS A 395 19.04 27.98 -8.48
C LYS A 395 17.70 27.87 -9.19
N GLN A 396 17.58 28.41 -10.42
CA GLN A 396 16.33 28.31 -11.19
C GLN A 396 15.98 26.85 -11.52
N LYS A 397 16.98 26.02 -11.81
CA LYS A 397 16.76 24.59 -12.06
C LYS A 397 16.25 23.87 -10.82
N LEU A 398 16.86 24.12 -9.65
CA LEU A 398 16.42 23.56 -8.37
C LEU A 398 15.05 24.09 -7.93
N GLU A 399 14.71 25.37 -8.20
CA GLU A 399 13.37 25.90 -7.94
C GLU A 399 12.30 25.22 -8.81
N LYS A 400 12.65 24.89 -10.06
CA LYS A 400 11.76 24.14 -10.97
C LYS A 400 11.57 22.70 -10.50
N GLU A 401 12.64 21.98 -10.21
CA GLU A 401 12.60 20.61 -9.67
C GLU A 401 11.81 20.55 -8.34
N LYS A 402 12.00 21.54 -7.46
CA LYS A 402 11.22 21.67 -6.22
C LYS A 402 9.72 21.84 -6.50
N SER A 403 9.35 22.61 -7.52
CA SER A 403 7.94 22.81 -7.87
C SER A 403 7.32 21.54 -8.49
N GLU A 404 8.08 20.81 -9.30
CA GLU A 404 7.67 19.54 -9.91
C GLU A 404 7.47 18.46 -8.83
N LEU A 405 8.44 18.28 -7.93
CA LEU A 405 8.31 17.36 -6.79
C LEU A 405 7.14 17.70 -5.87
N LYS A 406 6.83 19.00 -5.71
CA LYS A 406 5.69 19.43 -4.89
C LYS A 406 4.36 19.07 -5.56
N MET A 407 4.26 19.21 -6.88
CA MET A 407 3.08 18.75 -7.64
C MET A 407 2.92 17.23 -7.57
N GLU A 408 4.01 16.46 -7.68
CA GLU A 408 3.96 15.01 -7.53
C GLU A 408 3.50 14.57 -6.13
N ILE A 409 3.95 15.26 -5.07
CA ILE A 409 3.50 15.00 -3.71
C ILE A 409 1.99 15.26 -3.57
N ASP A 410 1.49 16.38 -4.11
CA ASP A 410 0.08 16.73 -4.04
C ASP A 410 -0.80 15.74 -4.85
N ASP A 411 -0.34 15.30 -6.03
CA ASP A 411 -1.02 14.30 -6.85
C ASP A 411 -1.02 12.92 -6.18
N LEU A 412 0.09 12.49 -5.57
CA LEU A 412 0.17 11.25 -4.82
C LEU A 412 -0.71 11.27 -3.56
N ALA A 413 -0.79 12.41 -2.87
CA ALA A 413 -1.67 12.58 -1.71
C ALA A 413 -3.16 12.48 -2.11
N SER A 414 -3.54 13.12 -3.22
CA SER A 414 -4.89 13.00 -3.80
C SER A 414 -5.24 11.56 -4.20
N ASN A 415 -4.29 10.87 -4.85
CA ASN A 415 -4.44 9.46 -5.21
C ASN A 415 -4.56 8.55 -3.99
N MET A 416 -3.79 8.81 -2.92
CA MET A 416 -3.88 8.04 -1.69
C MET A 416 -5.24 8.22 -0.99
N GLU A 417 -5.82 9.43 -0.99
CA GLU A 417 -7.17 9.67 -0.48
C GLU A 417 -8.25 8.96 -1.31
N SER A 418 -8.12 8.97 -2.65
CA SER A 418 -9.08 8.30 -3.52
C SER A 418 -9.06 6.78 -3.32
N VAL A 419 -7.86 6.19 -3.21
CA VAL A 419 -7.65 4.77 -2.91
C VAL A 419 -8.17 4.42 -1.51
N SER A 420 -7.93 5.27 -0.51
CA SER A 420 -8.45 5.06 0.85
C SER A 420 -9.98 5.02 0.89
N LYS A 421 -10.66 5.94 0.18
CA LYS A 421 -12.13 5.94 0.04
C LYS A 421 -12.63 4.71 -0.71
N ALA A 422 -11.98 4.32 -1.80
CA ALA A 422 -12.33 3.12 -2.56
C ALA A 422 -12.19 1.84 -1.70
N LYS A 423 -11.11 1.74 -0.93
CA LYS A 423 -10.87 0.64 0.03
C LYS A 423 -11.97 0.57 1.09
N ALA A 424 -12.33 1.69 1.71
CA ALA A 424 -13.39 1.72 2.73
C ALA A 424 -14.76 1.30 2.16
N ASN A 425 -15.05 1.63 0.89
CA ASN A 425 -16.26 1.19 0.21
C ASN A 425 -16.24 -0.32 -0.08
N LEU A 426 -15.10 -0.85 -0.55
CA LEU A 426 -14.93 -2.28 -0.76
C LEU A 426 -15.06 -3.08 0.54
N GLU A 427 -14.46 -2.63 1.64
CA GLU A 427 -14.59 -3.28 2.95
C GLU A 427 -16.04 -3.33 3.43
N LYS A 428 -16.83 -2.27 3.20
CA LYS A 428 -18.27 -2.27 3.50
C LYS A 428 -19.04 -3.24 2.61
N MET A 429 -18.70 -3.30 1.33
CA MET A 429 -19.32 -4.24 0.38
C MET A 429 -19.03 -5.69 0.80
N CYS A 430 -17.77 -6.00 1.13
CA CYS A 430 -17.37 -7.33 1.61
C CYS A 430 -18.14 -7.73 2.86
N ARG A 431 -18.26 -6.86 3.87
CA ARG A 431 -19.07 -7.15 5.08
C ARG A 431 -20.54 -7.41 4.74
N THR A 432 -21.12 -6.63 3.83
CA THR A 432 -22.51 -6.82 3.42
C THR A 432 -22.71 -8.16 2.70
N LEU A 433 -21.76 -8.55 1.84
CA LEU A 433 -21.78 -9.84 1.16
C LEU A 433 -21.58 -11.01 2.15
N GLU A 434 -20.72 -10.87 3.15
CA GLU A 434 -20.54 -11.85 4.22
C GLU A 434 -21.83 -12.05 5.04
N ASP A 435 -22.50 -10.96 5.40
CA ASP A 435 -23.79 -11.01 6.10
C ASP A 435 -24.87 -11.71 5.25
N GLN A 436 -24.97 -11.37 3.96
CA GLN A 436 -25.89 -12.02 3.03
C GLN A 436 -25.61 -13.52 2.86
N LEU A 437 -24.34 -13.91 2.80
CA LEU A 437 -23.93 -15.31 2.68
C LEU A 437 -24.27 -16.10 3.95
N SER A 438 -24.09 -15.49 5.12
CA SER A 438 -24.51 -16.05 6.41
C SER A 438 -26.02 -16.27 6.47
N GLU A 439 -26.81 -15.27 6.07
CA GLU A 439 -28.27 -15.40 5.99
C GLU A 439 -28.72 -16.53 5.04
N LEU A 440 -28.13 -16.60 3.84
CA LEU A 440 -28.43 -17.66 2.88
C LEU A 440 -28.10 -19.04 3.43
N LYS A 441 -26.97 -19.18 4.13
CA LYS A 441 -26.57 -20.43 4.79
C LYS A 441 -27.56 -20.85 5.87
N THR A 442 -28.02 -19.92 6.71
CA THR A 442 -29.06 -20.23 7.71
C THR A 442 -30.39 -20.65 7.08
N LYS A 443 -30.78 -20.05 5.96
CA LYS A 443 -31.97 -20.45 5.20
C LYS A 443 -31.81 -21.83 4.57
N ASP A 444 -30.63 -22.16 4.04
CA ASP A 444 -30.34 -23.49 3.50
C ASP A 444 -30.46 -24.57 4.59
N GLU A 445 -29.89 -24.34 5.77
CA GLU A 445 -30.01 -25.24 6.91
C GLU A 445 -31.47 -25.44 7.36
N GLN A 446 -32.29 -24.38 7.32
CA GLN A 446 -33.72 -24.46 7.61
C GLN A 446 -34.48 -25.26 6.53
N ASN A 447 -34.18 -25.01 5.26
CA ASN A 447 -34.78 -25.75 4.15
C ASN A 447 -34.43 -27.24 4.21
N GLN A 448 -33.19 -27.58 4.54
CA GLN A 448 -32.78 -28.97 4.72
C GLN A 448 -33.52 -29.67 5.86
N ARG A 449 -33.74 -28.99 6.99
CA ARG A 449 -34.59 -29.52 8.07
C ARG A 449 -36.01 -29.76 7.59
N MET A 450 -36.60 -28.80 6.86
CA MET A 450 -37.96 -28.94 6.34
C MET A 450 -38.08 -30.07 5.31
N ILE A 451 -37.08 -30.28 4.46
CA ILE A 451 -37.02 -31.42 3.52
C ILE A 451 -36.99 -32.75 4.29
N ASN A 452 -36.20 -32.85 5.36
CA ASN A 452 -36.14 -34.06 6.19
C ASN A 452 -37.48 -34.36 6.89
N ASP A 453 -38.14 -33.32 7.41
CA ASP A 453 -39.47 -33.47 8.03
C ASP A 453 -40.51 -33.92 7.00
N LEU A 454 -40.52 -33.33 5.81
CA LEU A 454 -41.42 -33.70 4.71
C LEU A 454 -41.16 -35.13 4.21
N ASN A 455 -39.90 -35.54 4.09
CA ASN A 455 -39.54 -36.92 3.73
C ASN A 455 -40.03 -37.93 4.79
N THR A 456 -39.93 -37.56 6.07
CA THR A 456 -40.44 -38.39 7.17
C THR A 456 -41.97 -38.51 7.13
N GLN A 457 -42.68 -37.40 6.87
CA GLN A 457 -44.13 -37.41 6.69
C GLN A 457 -44.55 -38.26 5.47
N ARG A 458 -43.84 -38.12 4.34
CA ARG A 458 -44.08 -38.91 3.13
C ARG A 458 -43.93 -40.40 3.39
N ALA A 459 -42.89 -40.80 4.12
CA ALA A 459 -42.68 -42.20 4.48
C ALA A 459 -43.83 -42.77 5.32
N ARG A 460 -44.32 -42.00 6.31
CA ARG A 460 -45.49 -42.40 7.12
C ARG A 460 -46.76 -42.58 6.28
N LEU A 461 -47.07 -41.60 5.43
CA LEU A 461 -48.23 -41.67 4.54
C LEU A 461 -48.13 -42.84 3.56
N GLN A 462 -46.92 -43.17 3.10
CA GLN A 462 -46.70 -44.31 2.22
C GLN A 462 -46.94 -45.64 2.95
N THR A 463 -46.57 -45.75 4.22
CA THR A 463 -46.90 -46.92 5.06
C THR A 463 -48.41 -47.03 5.29
N GLU A 464 -49.08 -45.95 5.68
CA GLU A 464 -50.53 -45.93 5.88
C GLU A 464 -51.30 -46.30 4.60
N SER A 465 -50.86 -45.79 3.44
CA SER A 465 -51.42 -46.15 2.13
C SER A 465 -51.28 -47.65 1.84
N GLY A 466 -50.11 -48.24 2.14
CA GLY A 466 -49.90 -49.69 2.01
C GLY A 466 -50.82 -50.51 2.92
N GLU A 467 -51.03 -50.08 4.16
CA GLU A 467 -51.96 -50.72 5.09
C GLU A 467 -53.40 -50.67 4.60
N PHE A 468 -53.86 -49.50 4.11
CA PHE A 468 -55.20 -49.38 3.53
C PHE A 468 -55.36 -50.23 2.26
N SER A 469 -54.36 -50.28 1.39
CA SER A 469 -54.39 -51.16 0.21
C SER A 469 -54.58 -52.63 0.62
N ARG A 470 -53.84 -53.09 1.63
CA ARG A 470 -53.99 -54.45 2.17
C ARG A 470 -55.38 -54.68 2.76
N GLN A 471 -55.92 -53.71 3.51
CA GLN A 471 -57.28 -53.81 4.04
C GLN A 471 -58.32 -53.94 2.93
N VAL A 472 -58.17 -53.20 1.83
CA VAL A 472 -59.05 -53.31 0.66
C VAL A 472 -59.00 -54.73 0.07
N GLU A 473 -57.80 -55.26 -0.15
CA GLU A 473 -57.62 -56.63 -0.67
C GLU A 473 -58.27 -57.69 0.25
N GLU A 474 -58.11 -57.56 1.57
CA GLU A 474 -58.75 -58.46 2.55
C GLU A 474 -60.29 -58.37 2.50
N LYS A 475 -60.86 -57.17 2.30
CA LYS A 475 -62.30 -56.98 2.14
C LYS A 475 -62.81 -57.55 0.82
N ASP A 476 -62.08 -57.36 -0.29
CA ASP A 476 -62.44 -57.90 -1.60
C ASP A 476 -62.41 -59.43 -1.62
N ALA A 477 -61.43 -60.03 -0.95
CA ALA A 477 -61.37 -61.48 -0.74
C ALA A 477 -62.59 -61.99 0.05
N LEU A 478 -62.97 -61.29 1.12
CA LEU A 478 -64.15 -61.62 1.92
C LEU A 478 -65.45 -61.49 1.11
N ILE A 479 -65.61 -60.41 0.35
CA ILE A 479 -66.76 -60.20 -0.55
C ILE A 479 -66.84 -61.34 -1.57
N SER A 480 -65.70 -61.73 -2.16
CA SER A 480 -65.63 -62.83 -3.13
C SER A 480 -66.01 -64.19 -2.51
N GLN A 481 -65.64 -64.42 -1.25
CA GLN A 481 -66.03 -65.63 -0.52
C GLN A 481 -67.54 -65.63 -0.19
N LEU A 482 -68.07 -64.52 0.32
CA LEU A 482 -69.49 -64.36 0.63
C LEU A 482 -70.37 -64.48 -0.62
N SER A 483 -69.92 -63.92 -1.75
CA SER A 483 -70.62 -64.02 -3.04
C SER A 483 -70.71 -65.45 -3.54
N ARG A 484 -69.61 -66.22 -3.44
CA ARG A 484 -69.59 -67.67 -3.74
C ARG A 484 -70.53 -68.45 -2.82
N GLY A 485 -70.50 -68.18 -1.52
CA GLY A 485 -71.41 -68.81 -0.55
C GLY A 485 -72.88 -68.52 -0.85
N LYS A 486 -73.21 -67.26 -1.17
CA LYS A 486 -74.55 -66.85 -1.60
C LYS A 486 -75.03 -67.60 -2.84
N GLN A 487 -74.18 -67.74 -3.86
CA GLN A 487 -74.52 -68.53 -5.06
C GLN A 487 -74.80 -70.00 -4.71
N GLY A 488 -73.96 -70.62 -3.86
CA GLY A 488 -74.17 -71.99 -3.41
C GLY A 488 -75.50 -72.19 -2.67
N PHE A 489 -75.83 -71.29 -1.73
CA PHE A 489 -77.13 -71.35 -1.04
C PHE A 489 -78.30 -71.10 -1.98
N THR A 490 -78.13 -70.24 -2.98
CA THR A 490 -79.18 -69.99 -3.99
C THR A 490 -79.46 -71.26 -4.80
N GLN A 491 -78.41 -71.97 -5.23
CA GLN A 491 -78.54 -73.26 -5.92
C GLN A 491 -79.22 -74.33 -5.05
N GLN A 492 -78.84 -74.45 -3.78
CA GLN A 492 -79.50 -75.38 -2.84
C GLN A 492 -80.99 -75.06 -2.67
N ILE A 493 -81.36 -73.78 -2.60
CA ILE A 493 -82.77 -73.37 -2.52
C ILE A 493 -83.52 -73.76 -3.80
N GLU A 494 -82.90 -73.62 -4.97
CA GLU A 494 -83.50 -74.03 -6.26
C GLU A 494 -83.69 -75.55 -6.35
N GLU A 495 -82.70 -76.34 -5.92
CA GLU A 495 -82.81 -77.80 -5.85
C GLU A 495 -83.93 -78.25 -4.89
N LEU A 496 -84.00 -77.68 -3.69
CA LEU A 496 -85.06 -77.97 -2.72
C LEU A 496 -86.45 -77.60 -3.26
N LYS A 497 -86.57 -76.47 -3.99
CA LYS A 497 -87.82 -76.11 -4.67
C LYS A 497 -88.20 -77.13 -5.74
N ARG A 498 -87.23 -77.62 -6.53
CA ARG A 498 -87.49 -78.64 -7.56
C ARG A 498 -87.96 -79.95 -6.93
N HIS A 499 -87.33 -80.40 -5.85
CA HIS A 499 -87.78 -81.58 -5.11
C HIS A 499 -89.18 -81.42 -4.54
N LEU A 500 -89.51 -80.24 -4.00
CA LEU A 500 -90.86 -79.95 -3.50
C LEU A 500 -91.91 -79.97 -4.65
N GLU A 501 -91.57 -79.48 -5.83
CA GLU A 501 -92.43 -79.54 -7.02
C GLU A 501 -92.61 -80.97 -7.54
N GLU A 502 -91.59 -81.82 -7.43
CA GLU A 502 -91.65 -83.24 -7.75
C GLU A 502 -92.55 -84.01 -6.77
N GLU A 503 -92.59 -83.67 -5.48
CA GLU A 503 -93.45 -84.31 -4.47
C GLU A 503 -94.93 -83.87 -4.52
N ILE A 504 -95.24 -82.72 -5.13
CA ILE A 504 -96.61 -82.19 -5.25
C ILE A 504 -97.36 -82.73 -6.49
N LYS A 505 -96.64 -83.31 -7.46
CA LYS A 505 -97.20 -84.00 -8.63
C LYS A 505 -97.51 -85.46 -8.33
#